data_AF-A0A151AGY5-F1
#
_entry.id   AF-A0A151AGY5-F1
#
_cell.length_a   1.000
_cell.length_b   1.000
_cell.length_c   1.000
_cell.angle_alpha   90.00
_cell.angle_beta   90.00
_cell.angle_gamma   90.00
#
_symmetry.space_group_name_H-M   'P 1'
#
loop_
_entity.id
_entity.type
_entity.pdbx_description
1 polymer ?
#
loop_
_entity_poly.entity_id
_entity_poly.type
_entity_poly.pdbx_seq_one_letter_code
_entity_poly.pdbx_strand_id
1 'polypeptide(L)'
;MGYGVVVYRGDPLIEHNYFDANRHSIAGGGRAGCSYEARYNLQGPNGLIFGFEMHAPGGDRIDVHHNTFELVENRSGNATAAIAIRGTPGSGARVADNWFFNPTDPGADRYVDGSPIVQYHNDADGNGWDEVTLSGNHFGPDEPTADVGHPRETDDAGDTNADRDVLTVAGRGSTANYELSVSGEVEKSTAYGGTINDYDSVDGSKVTGRTTREPDSYAFTGEITDFETSAPVETTIDGDRIDLGP
;
A
#
# COMPACT_ATOMS: atom_id res chain seq x y z
N MET A 1 17.43 -0.71 20.82
CA MET A 1 16.90 -1.54 19.71
C MET A 1 15.55 -0.95 19.33
N GLY A 2 15.16 -0.95 18.05
CA GLY A 2 13.94 -0.30 17.58
C GLY A 2 13.52 -0.85 16.22
N TYR A 3 13.20 -2.14 16.19
CA TYR A 3 12.85 -2.85 14.96
C TYR A 3 11.34 -2.96 14.81
N GLY A 4 10.81 -2.81 13.59
CA GLY A 4 9.43 -3.19 13.27
C GLY A 4 9.30 -4.71 13.19
N VAL A 5 9.86 -5.29 12.13
CA VAL A 5 9.96 -6.73 11.90
C VAL A 5 11.42 -7.18 11.93
N VAL A 6 11.70 -8.32 12.56
CA VAL A 6 13.02 -8.96 12.54
C VAL A 6 12.91 -10.40 12.09
N VAL A 7 13.66 -10.76 11.05
CA VAL A 7 13.78 -12.12 10.55
C VAL A 7 15.14 -12.68 10.94
N TYR A 8 15.16 -13.69 11.81
CA TYR A 8 16.42 -14.40 12.14
C TYR A 8 16.61 -15.67 11.31
N ARG A 9 15.50 -16.29 10.91
CA ARG A 9 15.41 -17.46 10.02
C ARG A 9 14.03 -17.51 9.37
N GLY A 10 13.95 -18.16 8.20
CA GLY A 10 12.75 -18.29 7.38
C GLY A 10 12.81 -17.42 6.13
N ASP A 11 11.72 -17.43 5.37
CA ASP A 11 11.52 -16.60 4.18
C ASP A 11 10.08 -16.04 4.20
N PRO A 12 9.76 -15.12 5.13
CA PRO A 12 8.42 -14.57 5.23
C PRO A 12 8.15 -13.55 4.13
N LEU A 13 6.88 -13.48 3.74
CA LEU A 13 6.31 -12.37 3.00
C LEU A 13 5.86 -11.29 4.00
N ILE A 14 6.34 -10.06 3.79
CA ILE A 14 6.00 -8.86 4.56
C ILE A 14 5.38 -7.89 3.57
N GLU A 15 4.04 -7.78 3.57
CA GLU A 15 3.32 -6.98 2.59
C GLU A 15 2.20 -6.13 3.18
N HIS A 16 1.87 -5.02 2.50
CA HIS A 16 0.78 -4.11 2.85
C HIS A 16 0.87 -3.52 4.27
N ASN A 17 2.07 -3.16 4.70
CA ASN A 17 2.29 -2.51 5.99
C ASN A 17 2.71 -1.05 5.83
N TYR A 18 2.35 -0.24 6.82
CA TYR A 18 2.93 1.09 7.04
C TYR A 18 3.98 1.02 8.15
N PHE A 19 5.20 1.44 7.84
CA PHE A 19 6.30 1.54 8.81
C PHE A 19 6.71 2.99 8.99
N ASP A 20 6.74 3.46 10.23
CA ASP A 20 7.21 4.80 10.54
C ASP A 20 7.91 4.87 11.91
N ALA A 21 8.83 5.82 12.05
CA ALA A 21 9.59 6.08 13.27
C ALA A 21 10.38 4.88 13.85
N ASN A 22 10.62 3.83 13.06
CA ASN A 22 11.48 2.72 13.46
C ASN A 22 12.97 3.10 13.30
N ARG A 23 13.83 2.41 14.06
CA ARG A 23 15.28 2.44 13.82
C ARG A 23 15.64 1.61 12.60
N HIS A 24 14.95 0.48 12.46
CA HIS A 24 14.99 -0.43 11.33
C HIS A 24 13.58 -0.99 11.13
N SER A 25 12.92 -0.69 10.04
CA SER A 25 11.54 -1.14 9.82
C SER A 25 11.46 -2.64 9.58
N ILE A 26 12.32 -3.16 8.70
CA ILE A 26 12.53 -4.60 8.49
C ILE A 26 14.01 -4.89 8.67
N ALA A 27 14.37 -5.91 9.44
CA ALA A 27 15.76 -6.35 9.56
C ALA A 27 15.90 -7.87 9.44
N GLY A 28 16.78 -8.32 8.54
CA GLY A 28 17.27 -9.68 8.48
C GLY A 28 18.53 -9.88 9.31
N GLY A 29 18.63 -11.02 10.02
CA GLY A 29 19.76 -11.36 10.88
C GLY A 29 21.03 -11.77 10.14
N GLY A 30 20.97 -11.96 8.81
CA GLY A 30 22.14 -12.15 7.95
C GLY A 30 22.72 -13.56 7.87
N ARG A 31 22.36 -14.46 8.78
CA ARG A 31 22.89 -15.84 8.78
C ARG A 31 22.15 -16.70 7.75
N ALA A 32 22.80 -17.77 7.30
CA ALA A 32 22.17 -18.77 6.44
C ALA A 32 20.81 -19.25 7.00
N GLY A 33 19.84 -19.39 6.09
CA GLY A 33 18.43 -19.63 6.38
C GLY A 33 17.63 -18.38 6.70
N CYS A 34 18.18 -17.17 6.51
CA CYS A 34 17.50 -15.88 6.70
C CYS A 34 17.24 -15.22 5.36
N SER A 35 15.97 -15.15 4.98
CA SER A 35 15.47 -14.51 3.78
C SER A 35 14.25 -13.65 4.09
N TYR A 36 13.83 -12.78 3.17
CA TYR A 36 12.49 -12.20 3.18
C TYR A 36 12.09 -11.68 1.80
N GLU A 37 10.78 -11.62 1.60
CA GLU A 37 10.13 -10.80 0.56
C GLU A 37 9.40 -9.64 1.23
N ALA A 38 9.71 -8.42 0.80
CA ALA A 38 9.03 -7.21 1.24
C ALA A 38 8.41 -6.53 0.02
N ARG A 39 7.07 -6.44 -0.03
CA ARG A 39 6.36 -5.80 -1.14
C ARG A 39 5.15 -4.99 -0.71
N TYR A 40 4.78 -3.99 -1.50
CA TYR A 40 3.58 -3.19 -1.26
C TYR A 40 3.54 -2.55 0.14
N ASN A 41 4.70 -2.28 0.75
CA ASN A 41 4.77 -1.57 2.02
C ASN A 41 5.06 -0.08 1.78
N LEU A 42 4.57 0.76 2.69
CA LEU A 42 4.89 2.18 2.74
C LEU A 42 5.84 2.45 3.92
N GLN A 43 7.07 2.85 3.61
CA GLN A 43 8.03 3.37 4.58
C GLN A 43 7.85 4.89 4.67
N GLY A 44 7.27 5.35 5.79
CA GLY A 44 7.10 6.76 6.11
C GLY A 44 8.43 7.48 6.37
N PRO A 45 8.40 8.81 6.50
CA PRO A 45 9.59 9.66 6.43
C PRO A 45 10.36 9.73 7.75
N ASN A 46 9.82 9.27 8.89
CA ASN A 46 10.39 9.56 10.21
C ASN A 46 11.40 8.50 10.71
N GLY A 47 11.98 7.70 9.81
CA GLY A 47 12.95 6.65 10.15
C GLY A 47 14.22 7.20 10.84
N LEU A 48 14.89 6.35 11.63
CA LEU A 48 16.13 6.75 12.33
C LEU A 48 17.42 6.28 11.65
N ILE A 49 17.47 5.07 11.09
CA ILE A 49 18.70 4.55 10.44
C ILE A 49 18.41 3.91 9.09
N PHE A 50 17.71 2.78 9.04
CA PHE A 50 17.34 2.16 7.76
C PHE A 50 15.84 1.91 7.71
N GLY A 51 15.29 1.93 6.50
CA GLY A 51 13.98 1.33 6.24
C GLY A 51 14.14 -0.18 6.37
N PHE A 52 14.65 -0.83 5.32
CA PHE A 52 14.85 -2.27 5.28
C PHE A 52 16.34 -2.62 5.29
N GLU A 53 16.70 -3.62 6.08
CA GLU A 53 18.09 -4.02 6.28
C GLU A 53 18.25 -5.53 6.18
N MET A 54 19.36 -5.98 5.59
CA MET A 54 19.93 -7.29 5.87
C MET A 54 21.28 -7.10 6.56
N HIS A 55 21.45 -7.71 7.74
CA HIS A 55 22.75 -7.73 8.43
C HIS A 55 23.76 -8.65 7.73
N ALA A 56 25.04 -8.41 8.00
CA ALA A 56 26.10 -9.33 7.61
C ALA A 56 25.89 -10.70 8.30
N PRO A 57 26.16 -11.82 7.62
CA PRO A 57 26.89 -11.93 6.34
C PRO A 57 26.08 -11.80 5.03
N GLY A 58 24.78 -11.47 5.03
CA GLY A 58 24.01 -11.24 3.79
C GLY A 58 22.77 -12.12 3.62
N GLY A 59 22.54 -13.08 4.52
CA GLY A 59 21.40 -14.00 4.44
C GLY A 59 21.46 -14.88 3.20
N ASP A 60 20.30 -15.43 2.82
CA ASP A 60 20.18 -16.21 1.57
C ASP A 60 19.52 -15.35 0.49
N ARG A 61 18.21 -15.08 0.57
CA ARG A 61 17.44 -14.30 -0.41
C ARG A 61 16.93 -12.99 0.19
N ILE A 62 17.04 -11.90 -0.55
CA ILE A 62 16.37 -10.63 -0.24
C ILE A 62 15.55 -10.23 -1.46
N ASP A 63 14.27 -10.01 -1.31
CA ASP A 63 13.41 -9.55 -2.40
C ASP A 63 12.61 -8.33 -1.93
N VAL A 64 12.96 -7.16 -2.42
CA VAL A 64 12.32 -5.89 -2.05
C VAL A 64 11.74 -5.27 -3.31
N HIS A 65 10.43 -5.33 -3.46
CA HIS A 65 9.80 -4.82 -4.67
C HIS A 65 8.45 -4.13 -4.46
N HIS A 66 8.12 -3.14 -5.29
CA HIS A 66 6.83 -2.45 -5.22
C HIS A 66 6.56 -1.84 -3.83
N ASN A 67 7.58 -1.33 -3.15
CA ASN A 67 7.42 -0.55 -1.92
C ASN A 67 7.63 0.94 -2.21
N THR A 68 7.00 1.80 -1.43
CA THR A 68 7.28 3.24 -1.46
C THR A 68 8.09 3.64 -0.23
N PHE A 69 9.16 4.41 -0.44
CA PHE A 69 10.05 4.92 0.59
C PHE A 69 10.06 6.45 0.57
N GLU A 70 9.31 7.05 1.49
CA GLU A 70 9.31 8.50 1.76
C GLU A 70 10.52 8.92 2.61
N LEU A 71 11.26 7.94 3.15
CA LEU A 71 12.46 8.14 3.94
C LEU A 71 13.61 8.68 3.07
N VAL A 72 13.91 9.97 3.21
CA VAL A 72 15.05 10.65 2.55
C VAL A 72 16.13 11.01 3.57
N GLU A 73 15.73 11.61 4.69
CA GLU A 73 16.60 11.97 5.80
C GLU A 73 16.12 11.27 7.07
N ASN A 74 17.05 10.91 7.95
CA ASN A 74 16.67 10.44 9.27
C ASN A 74 16.15 11.59 10.14
N ARG A 75 15.54 11.25 11.28
CA ARG A 75 15.02 12.23 12.26
C ARG A 75 16.05 13.27 12.75
N SER A 76 17.35 13.06 12.54
CA SER A 76 18.41 14.02 12.87
C SER A 76 18.83 14.91 11.68
N GLY A 77 18.13 14.83 10.55
CA GLY A 77 18.40 15.63 9.34
C GLY A 77 19.61 15.17 8.54
N ASN A 78 20.02 13.90 8.69
CA ASN A 78 21.11 13.34 7.89
C ASN A 78 20.54 12.41 6.82
N ALA A 79 21.12 12.44 5.61
CA ALA A 79 20.83 11.45 4.58
C ALA A 79 20.95 10.03 5.14
N THR A 80 19.99 9.18 4.76
CA THR A 80 19.87 7.84 5.31
C THR A 80 19.43 6.87 4.23
N ALA A 81 19.88 5.62 4.30
CA ALA A 81 19.51 4.64 3.28
C ALA A 81 18.13 4.04 3.60
N ALA A 82 17.28 3.97 2.58
CA ALA A 82 16.01 3.26 2.63
C ALA A 82 16.25 1.73 2.69
N ILE A 83 17.24 1.23 1.94
CA ILE A 83 17.62 -0.19 1.91
C ILE A 83 19.12 -0.33 2.16
N ALA A 84 19.49 -1.14 3.15
CA ALA A 84 20.88 -1.49 3.45
C ALA A 84 21.10 -3.00 3.41
N ILE A 85 21.90 -3.48 2.46
CA ILE A 85 22.29 -4.89 2.35
C ILE A 85 23.73 -5.01 2.86
N ARG A 86 23.97 -5.86 3.87
CA ARG A 86 25.31 -6.06 4.41
C ARG A 86 25.77 -7.48 4.14
N GLY A 87 26.89 -7.63 3.44
CA GLY A 87 27.41 -8.91 3.00
C GLY A 87 26.91 -9.33 1.62
N THR A 88 27.07 -10.61 1.34
CA THR A 88 26.81 -11.24 0.04
C THR A 88 25.64 -12.22 0.20
N PRO A 89 24.45 -11.89 -0.32
CA PRO A 89 23.28 -12.77 -0.24
C PRO A 89 23.53 -14.09 -0.97
N GLY A 90 23.35 -15.23 -0.28
CA GLY A 90 23.69 -16.54 -0.84
C GLY A 90 22.86 -16.98 -2.05
N SER A 91 21.68 -16.38 -2.26
CA SER A 91 20.77 -16.62 -3.39
C SER A 91 20.41 -15.33 -4.14
N GLY A 92 21.10 -14.23 -3.82
CA GLY A 92 20.88 -12.93 -4.44
C GLY A 92 19.89 -12.02 -3.70
N ALA A 93 20.03 -10.73 -3.97
CA ALA A 93 19.09 -9.69 -3.63
C ALA A 93 18.50 -9.04 -4.89
N ARG A 94 17.18 -8.90 -4.90
CA ARG A 94 16.45 -8.11 -5.89
C ARG A 94 15.88 -6.88 -5.20
N VAL A 95 16.19 -5.70 -5.75
CA VAL A 95 15.54 -4.45 -5.36
C VAL A 95 14.92 -3.87 -6.63
N ALA A 96 13.62 -4.01 -6.77
CA ALA A 96 12.97 -3.70 -8.04
C ALA A 96 11.62 -3.02 -7.93
N ASP A 97 11.31 -2.15 -8.89
CA ASP A 97 9.97 -1.57 -9.03
C ASP A 97 9.51 -0.83 -7.75
N ASN A 98 10.46 -0.35 -6.93
CA ASN A 98 10.18 0.46 -5.75
C ASN A 98 10.18 1.94 -6.12
N TRP A 99 9.47 2.74 -5.34
CA TRP A 99 9.50 4.20 -5.43
C TRP A 99 10.26 4.79 -4.25
N PHE A 100 11.39 5.44 -4.51
CA PHE A 100 12.16 6.19 -3.53
C PHE A 100 11.95 7.68 -3.74
N PHE A 101 11.53 8.41 -2.71
CA PHE A 101 11.43 9.88 -2.79
C PHE A 101 12.81 10.54 -2.90
N ASN A 102 13.85 9.81 -2.47
CA ASN A 102 15.24 10.22 -2.67
C ASN A 102 15.59 10.18 -4.17
N PRO A 103 16.03 11.30 -4.77
CA PRO A 103 16.30 11.40 -6.21
C PRO A 103 17.63 10.76 -6.65
N THR A 104 18.46 10.29 -5.73
CA THR A 104 19.79 9.75 -6.02
C THR A 104 19.70 8.32 -6.55
N ASP A 105 19.82 8.16 -7.87
CA ASP A 105 19.99 6.84 -8.50
C ASP A 105 21.44 6.35 -8.33
N PRO A 106 21.69 5.22 -7.63
CA PRO A 106 23.04 4.68 -7.50
C PRO A 106 23.60 4.07 -8.79
N GLY A 107 22.75 3.70 -9.75
CA GLY A 107 23.16 2.99 -10.95
C GLY A 107 24.02 1.75 -10.63
N ALA A 108 25.22 1.71 -11.21
CA ALA A 108 26.18 0.61 -11.02
C ALA A 108 27.15 0.81 -9.84
N ASP A 109 27.11 1.97 -9.14
CA ASP A 109 28.02 2.29 -8.05
C ASP A 109 27.26 2.27 -6.71
N ARG A 110 27.60 1.31 -5.84
CA ARG A 110 26.95 1.17 -4.52
C ARG A 110 27.36 2.22 -3.49
N TYR A 111 28.31 3.09 -3.81
CA TYR A 111 28.88 4.12 -2.93
C TYR A 111 28.49 5.55 -3.33
N VAL A 112 27.49 5.73 -4.19
CA VAL A 112 26.97 7.07 -4.50
C VAL A 112 26.49 7.72 -3.20
N ASP A 113 27.04 8.91 -2.91
CA ASP A 113 26.72 9.66 -1.70
C ASP A 113 25.23 10.03 -1.66
N GLY A 114 24.61 9.82 -0.50
CA GLY A 114 23.18 10.05 -0.32
C GLY A 114 22.25 9.06 -1.04
N SER A 115 22.76 7.95 -1.60
CA SER A 115 21.90 6.94 -2.23
C SER A 115 20.93 6.30 -1.23
N PRO A 116 19.66 6.05 -1.62
CA PRO A 116 18.70 5.34 -0.78
C PRO A 116 18.97 3.83 -0.71
N ILE A 117 19.81 3.28 -1.60
CA ILE A 117 20.16 1.86 -1.63
C ILE A 117 21.68 1.74 -1.47
N VAL A 118 22.11 0.96 -0.50
CA VAL A 118 23.53 0.75 -0.21
C VAL A 118 23.83 -0.71 0.03
N GLN A 119 25.02 -1.15 -0.39
CA GLN A 119 25.57 -2.44 0.01
C GLN A 119 26.91 -2.26 0.73
N TYR A 120 27.00 -2.83 1.93
CA TYR A 120 28.19 -2.80 2.78
C TYR A 120 28.81 -4.20 2.91
N HIS A 121 30.10 -4.26 3.24
CA HIS A 121 30.80 -5.51 3.63
C HIS A 121 30.64 -6.68 2.63
N ASN A 122 30.59 -6.39 1.33
CA ASN A 122 30.47 -7.40 0.27
C ASN A 122 31.84 -7.81 -0.29
N ASP A 123 31.82 -8.81 -1.19
CA ASP A 123 33.00 -9.40 -1.82
C ASP A 123 33.20 -8.92 -3.27
N ALA A 124 32.41 -7.94 -3.75
CA ALA A 124 32.58 -7.37 -5.09
C ALA A 124 33.92 -6.65 -5.26
N ASP A 125 34.52 -6.81 -6.44
CA ASP A 125 35.66 -6.01 -6.87
C ASP A 125 35.23 -4.55 -7.08
N GLY A 126 35.88 -3.63 -6.37
CA GLY A 126 35.63 -2.19 -6.48
C GLY A 126 34.27 -1.75 -5.92
N ASN A 127 33.61 -0.85 -6.64
CA ASN A 127 32.36 -0.21 -6.22
C ASN A 127 31.10 -0.93 -6.71
N GLY A 128 31.24 -2.10 -7.31
CA GLY A 128 30.12 -2.86 -7.86
C GLY A 128 29.23 -3.48 -6.79
N TRP A 129 28.02 -3.81 -7.20
CA TRP A 129 27.09 -4.67 -6.48
C TRP A 129 27.58 -6.12 -6.46
N ASP A 130 27.33 -6.83 -5.36
CA ASP A 130 27.68 -8.24 -5.18
C ASP A 130 26.43 -9.06 -4.89
N GLU A 131 26.01 -9.88 -5.85
CA GLU A 131 24.73 -10.62 -5.77
C GLU A 131 23.53 -9.71 -5.47
N VAL A 132 23.57 -8.44 -5.93
CA VAL A 132 22.43 -7.50 -5.85
C VAL A 132 22.07 -7.02 -7.24
N THR A 133 20.78 -7.03 -7.55
CA THR A 133 20.23 -6.53 -8.80
C THR A 133 19.25 -5.41 -8.54
N LEU A 134 19.40 -4.31 -9.28
CA LEU A 134 18.49 -3.16 -9.27
C LEU A 134 17.78 -3.07 -10.62
N SER A 135 16.46 -2.94 -10.64
CA SER A 135 15.69 -2.79 -11.89
C SER A 135 14.37 -2.06 -11.67
N GLY A 136 13.97 -1.16 -12.56
CA GLY A 136 12.61 -0.57 -12.54
C GLY A 136 12.30 0.34 -11.35
N ASN A 137 13.27 0.63 -10.47
CA ASN A 137 13.06 1.55 -9.37
C ASN A 137 12.90 3.00 -9.88
N HIS A 138 11.99 3.74 -9.25
CA HIS A 138 11.82 5.17 -9.47
C HIS A 138 12.50 5.97 -8.35
N PHE A 139 13.23 7.02 -8.73
CA PHE A 139 13.95 7.90 -7.81
C PHE A 139 13.46 9.33 -7.97
N GLY A 140 13.07 9.95 -6.86
CA GLY A 140 12.50 11.28 -6.80
C GLY A 140 11.05 11.28 -6.32
N PRO A 141 10.53 12.44 -5.90
CA PRO A 141 9.19 12.57 -5.34
C PRO A 141 8.08 12.65 -6.39
N ASP A 142 8.43 12.69 -7.69
CA ASP A 142 7.44 12.68 -8.75
C ASP A 142 6.78 11.30 -8.81
N GLU A 143 5.47 11.26 -9.01
CA GLU A 143 4.71 10.02 -8.96
C GLU A 143 5.05 9.11 -10.17
N PRO A 144 5.54 7.87 -9.96
CA PRO A 144 5.74 6.91 -11.05
C PRO A 144 4.44 6.24 -11.50
N THR A 145 4.52 5.39 -12.53
CA THR A 145 3.41 4.53 -12.98
C THR A 145 2.88 3.63 -11.86
N ALA A 146 1.62 3.21 -11.97
CA ALA A 146 0.89 2.45 -10.95
C ALA A 146 1.59 1.15 -10.50
N ASP A 147 2.35 0.53 -11.39
CA ASP A 147 3.12 -0.70 -11.15
C ASP A 147 4.45 -0.49 -10.40
N VAL A 148 4.81 0.75 -10.07
CA VAL A 148 6.03 1.09 -9.32
C VAL A 148 5.67 1.73 -7.99
N GLY A 149 6.24 1.19 -6.91
CA GLY A 149 5.95 1.60 -5.53
C GLY A 149 4.81 0.84 -4.88
N HIS A 150 4.51 1.20 -3.64
CA HIS A 150 3.34 0.69 -2.92
C HIS A 150 2.04 1.11 -3.64
N PRO A 151 0.99 0.26 -3.63
CA PRO A 151 -0.27 0.56 -4.29
C PRO A 151 -0.82 1.87 -3.76
N ARG A 152 -0.83 2.90 -4.60
CA ARG A 152 -1.58 4.10 -4.29
C ARG A 152 -3.04 3.79 -4.51
N GLU A 153 -3.90 4.49 -3.80
CA GLU A 153 -5.26 4.74 -4.28
C GLU A 153 -5.08 5.50 -5.61
N THR A 154 -4.83 4.77 -6.70
CA THR A 154 -4.77 5.33 -8.04
C THR A 154 -6.22 5.48 -8.47
N ASP A 155 -6.59 6.67 -8.91
CA ASP A 155 -7.65 6.83 -9.90
C ASP A 155 -7.26 5.98 -11.13
N ASP A 156 -7.72 4.73 -11.10
CA ASP A 156 -7.92 3.75 -12.17
C ASP A 156 -6.71 3.20 -12.96
N ALA A 157 -6.48 1.90 -12.80
CA ALA A 157 -6.08 1.01 -13.90
C ALA A 157 -6.56 -0.43 -13.64
N GLY A 158 -7.85 -0.68 -13.86
CA GLY A 158 -8.31 -2.02 -14.27
C GLY A 158 -9.18 -2.80 -13.28
N ASP A 159 -9.87 -2.11 -12.37
CA ASP A 159 -11.13 -2.61 -11.85
C ASP A 159 -12.23 -1.73 -12.44
N THR A 160 -13.25 -2.29 -13.07
CA THR A 160 -14.42 -1.52 -13.57
C THR A 160 -15.27 -0.93 -12.42
N ASN A 161 -14.66 -0.76 -11.25
CA ASN A 161 -15.21 -0.40 -9.97
C ASN A 161 -14.36 0.67 -9.23
N ALA A 162 -13.20 1.09 -9.77
CA ALA A 162 -12.35 2.10 -9.12
C ALA A 162 -12.82 3.55 -9.36
N ASP A 163 -13.70 3.77 -10.34
CA ASP A 163 -14.39 5.06 -10.56
C ASP A 163 -15.78 5.07 -9.86
N ARG A 164 -16.04 4.06 -9.02
CA ARG A 164 -17.31 3.86 -8.34
C ARG A 164 -17.17 3.97 -6.83
N ASP A 165 -17.74 5.02 -6.28
CA ASP A 165 -17.99 5.14 -4.84
C ASP A 165 -18.99 4.07 -4.39
N VAL A 166 -18.86 3.57 -3.16
CA VAL A 166 -19.84 2.63 -2.60
C VAL A 166 -20.68 3.30 -1.52
N LEU A 167 -21.94 3.60 -1.86
CA LEU A 167 -22.94 3.98 -0.86
C LEU A 167 -23.40 2.73 -0.11
N THR A 168 -23.37 2.76 1.22
CA THR A 168 -24.00 1.75 2.08
C THR A 168 -25.12 2.38 2.91
N VAL A 169 -26.30 1.75 2.93
CA VAL A 169 -27.49 2.20 3.65
C VAL A 169 -27.87 1.17 4.71
N ALA A 170 -27.85 1.57 5.99
CA ALA A 170 -28.10 0.69 7.12
C ALA A 170 -29.29 1.14 7.99
N GLY A 171 -30.36 0.34 8.04
CA GLY A 171 -31.57 0.61 8.84
C GLY A 171 -31.44 0.34 10.35
N ARG A 172 -30.36 -0.33 10.78
CA ARG A 172 -30.03 -0.64 12.19
C ARG A 172 -31.18 -1.29 12.99
N GLY A 173 -32.01 -2.09 12.31
CA GLY A 173 -33.11 -2.85 12.91
C GLY A 173 -34.50 -2.22 12.77
N SER A 174 -34.61 -0.98 12.28
CA SER A 174 -35.88 -0.39 11.83
C SER A 174 -36.04 -0.63 10.33
N THR A 175 -37.28 -0.85 9.86
CA THR A 175 -37.53 -0.90 8.41
C THR A 175 -37.57 0.52 7.85
N ALA A 176 -36.70 0.79 6.88
CA ALA A 176 -36.69 2.01 6.09
C ALA A 176 -36.75 1.64 4.61
N ASN A 177 -37.63 2.30 3.86
CA ASN A 177 -37.58 2.26 2.40
C ASN A 177 -36.88 3.53 1.94
N TYR A 178 -36.04 3.42 0.91
CA TYR A 178 -35.25 4.53 0.41
C TYR A 178 -35.24 4.56 -1.13
N GLU A 179 -34.95 5.74 -1.64
CA GLU A 179 -34.75 6.01 -3.05
C GLU A 179 -33.44 6.79 -3.23
N LEU A 180 -32.63 6.41 -4.20
CA LEU A 180 -31.34 7.02 -4.52
C LEU A 180 -31.30 7.32 -6.02
N SER A 181 -30.78 8.48 -6.41
CA SER A 181 -30.41 8.81 -7.79
C SER A 181 -28.98 9.31 -7.89
N VAL A 182 -28.23 8.82 -8.89
CA VAL A 182 -26.86 9.27 -9.17
C VAL A 182 -26.75 9.93 -10.54
N SER A 183 -25.72 10.75 -10.76
CA SER A 183 -25.45 11.37 -12.05
C SER A 183 -24.79 10.42 -13.06
N GLY A 184 -24.19 9.32 -12.58
CA GLY A 184 -23.57 8.28 -13.38
C GLY A 184 -24.33 6.95 -13.40
N GLU A 185 -23.59 5.85 -13.36
CA GLU A 185 -24.12 4.48 -13.31
C GLU A 185 -24.22 4.00 -11.87
N VAL A 186 -25.13 3.07 -11.57
CA VAL A 186 -25.24 2.44 -10.25
C VAL A 186 -25.54 0.95 -10.38
N GLU A 187 -24.96 0.14 -9.51
CA GLU A 187 -25.25 -1.28 -9.40
C GLU A 187 -25.25 -1.75 -7.95
N LYS A 188 -25.91 -2.87 -7.68
CA LYS A 188 -25.89 -3.49 -6.35
C LYS A 188 -24.50 -4.05 -6.03
N SER A 189 -24.08 -3.91 -4.78
CA SER A 189 -22.78 -4.36 -4.29
C SER A 189 -22.91 -5.15 -2.99
N THR A 190 -22.00 -6.09 -2.76
CA THR A 190 -21.84 -6.78 -1.48
C THR A 190 -20.76 -6.17 -0.58
N ALA A 191 -20.13 -5.06 -1.01
CA ALA A 191 -19.14 -4.35 -0.22
C ALA A 191 -19.73 -3.87 1.11
N TYR A 192 -18.89 -3.68 2.13
CA TYR A 192 -19.29 -3.23 3.47
C TYR A 192 -20.43 -4.04 4.13
N GLY A 193 -20.61 -5.30 3.72
CA GLY A 193 -21.64 -6.20 4.25
C GLY A 193 -23.02 -6.01 3.61
N GLY A 194 -23.12 -5.26 2.51
CA GLY A 194 -24.33 -5.10 1.72
C GLY A 194 -24.89 -6.42 1.21
N THR A 195 -26.20 -6.54 1.14
CA THR A 195 -26.86 -7.71 0.56
C THR A 195 -27.35 -7.45 -0.86
N ILE A 196 -27.27 -8.47 -1.72
CA ILE A 196 -27.91 -8.45 -3.04
C ILE A 196 -29.12 -9.37 -2.98
N ASN A 197 -30.31 -8.79 -2.97
CA ASN A 197 -31.58 -9.52 -2.88
C ASN A 197 -32.68 -8.82 -3.71
N ASP A 198 -33.89 -9.39 -3.73
CA ASP A 198 -35.02 -8.90 -4.55
C ASP A 198 -35.83 -7.76 -3.89
N TYR A 199 -35.42 -7.26 -2.70
CA TYR A 199 -36.05 -6.11 -2.04
C TYR A 199 -35.62 -4.76 -2.62
N ASP A 200 -34.54 -4.76 -3.40
CA ASP A 200 -34.03 -3.57 -4.08
C ASP A 200 -34.16 -3.69 -5.59
N SER A 201 -34.28 -2.57 -6.28
CA SER A 201 -34.34 -2.48 -7.73
C SER A 201 -33.46 -1.36 -8.23
N VAL A 202 -32.76 -1.61 -9.33
CA VAL A 202 -31.95 -0.62 -10.06
C VAL A 202 -32.57 -0.43 -11.44
N ASP A 203 -32.93 0.81 -11.78
CA ASP A 203 -33.45 1.22 -13.08
C ASP A 203 -32.63 2.40 -13.60
N GLY A 204 -31.68 2.12 -14.50
CA GLY A 204 -30.71 3.12 -14.95
C GLY A 204 -29.83 3.62 -13.82
N SER A 205 -29.88 4.94 -13.55
CA SER A 205 -29.13 5.61 -12.49
C SER A 205 -29.90 5.75 -11.16
N LYS A 206 -31.04 5.05 -11.04
CA LYS A 206 -31.96 5.15 -9.91
C LYS A 206 -32.10 3.83 -9.17
N VAL A 207 -32.15 3.89 -7.85
CA VAL A 207 -32.33 2.75 -6.95
C VAL A 207 -33.56 2.98 -6.08
N THR A 208 -34.38 1.94 -5.92
CA THR A 208 -35.40 1.87 -4.87
C THR A 208 -35.12 0.65 -4.01
N GLY A 209 -35.03 0.81 -2.70
CA GLY A 209 -34.64 -0.28 -1.81
C GLY A 209 -35.26 -0.26 -0.44
N ARG A 210 -34.97 -1.30 0.34
CA ARG A 210 -35.47 -1.45 1.72
C ARG A 210 -34.45 -2.16 2.61
N THR A 211 -33.96 -1.42 3.60
CA THR A 211 -33.06 -1.96 4.62
C THR A 211 -33.78 -2.24 5.95
N THR A 212 -33.26 -3.20 6.71
CA THR A 212 -33.69 -3.50 8.09
C THR A 212 -32.50 -3.72 9.03
N ARG A 213 -32.15 -4.98 9.31
CA ARG A 213 -30.96 -5.38 10.09
C ARG A 213 -29.72 -5.54 9.22
N GLU A 214 -29.93 -5.90 7.96
CA GLU A 214 -28.88 -6.08 6.97
C GLU A 214 -28.78 -4.78 6.16
N PRO A 215 -27.56 -4.26 5.95
CA PRO A 215 -27.36 -3.09 5.10
C PRO A 215 -27.45 -3.49 3.63
N ASP A 216 -27.67 -2.48 2.80
CA ASP A 216 -27.61 -2.61 1.35
C ASP A 216 -26.49 -1.69 0.85
N SER A 217 -25.76 -2.13 -0.18
CA SER A 217 -24.66 -1.35 -0.74
C SER A 217 -24.77 -1.24 -2.26
N TYR A 218 -24.32 -0.11 -2.79
CA TYR A 218 -24.42 0.22 -4.21
C TYR A 218 -23.12 0.88 -4.68
N ALA A 219 -22.49 0.31 -5.70
CA ALA A 219 -21.35 0.92 -6.37
C ALA A 219 -21.89 1.88 -7.44
N PHE A 220 -21.44 3.14 -7.45
CA PHE A 220 -21.94 4.16 -8.36
C PHE A 220 -20.86 5.11 -8.86
N THR A 221 -20.95 5.56 -10.12
CA THR A 221 -20.11 6.63 -10.65
C THR A 221 -20.80 8.00 -10.52
N GLY A 222 -20.01 9.08 -10.52
CA GLY A 222 -20.53 10.44 -10.44
C GLY A 222 -20.93 10.86 -9.03
N GLU A 223 -21.99 11.64 -8.90
CA GLU A 223 -22.44 12.21 -7.62
C GLU A 223 -23.83 11.68 -7.26
N ILE A 224 -24.10 11.54 -5.96
CA ILE A 224 -25.47 11.36 -5.46
C ILE A 224 -26.23 12.66 -5.69
N THR A 225 -27.26 12.59 -6.53
CA THR A 225 -28.08 13.74 -6.92
C THR A 225 -29.37 13.85 -6.10
N ASP A 226 -29.84 12.74 -5.53
CA ASP A 226 -31.04 12.69 -4.71
C ASP A 226 -31.01 11.47 -3.78
N PHE A 227 -31.48 11.63 -2.55
CA PHE A 227 -31.62 10.55 -1.58
C PHE A 227 -32.80 10.82 -0.64
N GLU A 228 -33.80 9.94 -0.66
CA GLU A 228 -34.95 10.02 0.23
C GLU A 228 -35.09 8.73 1.05
N THR A 229 -35.54 8.84 2.29
CA THR A 229 -35.82 7.68 3.15
C THR A 229 -37.06 7.87 4.00
N SER A 230 -37.86 6.80 4.16
CA SER A 230 -39.08 6.82 4.96
C SER A 230 -38.84 6.81 6.48
N ALA A 231 -37.61 6.47 6.91
CA ALA A 231 -37.22 6.39 8.31
C ALA A 231 -35.70 6.63 8.45
N PRO A 232 -35.19 6.97 9.65
CA PRO A 232 -33.76 7.19 9.85
C PRO A 232 -32.92 5.97 9.46
N VAL A 233 -31.88 6.22 8.68
CA VAL A 233 -30.85 5.26 8.28
C VAL A 233 -29.46 5.83 8.61
N GLU A 234 -28.45 4.98 8.63
CA GLU A 234 -27.06 5.40 8.57
C GLU A 234 -26.53 5.19 7.15
N THR A 235 -25.86 6.20 6.61
CA THR A 235 -25.23 6.16 5.30
C THR A 235 -23.73 6.36 5.40
N THR A 236 -23.00 5.62 4.57
CA THR A 236 -21.55 5.77 4.39
C THR A 236 -21.20 5.73 2.91
N ILE A 237 -20.20 6.51 2.49
CA ILE A 237 -19.50 6.33 1.21
C ILE A 237 -18.14 5.73 1.55
N ASP A 238 -17.83 4.56 0.98
CA ASP A 238 -16.58 3.82 1.17
C ASP A 238 -16.20 3.54 2.64
N GLY A 239 -17.22 3.46 3.49
CA GLY A 239 -17.09 3.22 4.93
C GLY A 239 -17.03 4.50 5.77
N ASP A 240 -16.87 5.66 5.14
CA ASP A 240 -16.92 6.96 5.81
C ASP A 240 -18.36 7.46 5.93
N ARG A 241 -18.75 7.82 7.16
CA ARG A 241 -20.12 8.26 7.46
C ARG A 241 -20.42 9.61 6.80
N ILE A 242 -21.56 9.67 6.13
CA ILE A 242 -22.09 10.90 5.54
C ILE A 242 -23.48 11.22 6.09
N ASP A 243 -23.92 12.46 5.90
CA ASP A 243 -25.29 12.89 6.15
C ASP A 243 -25.89 13.34 4.83
N LEU A 244 -26.76 12.51 4.25
CA LEU A 244 -27.45 12.83 3.01
C LEU A 244 -28.75 13.61 3.24
N GLY A 245 -29.09 13.91 4.50
CA GLY A 245 -30.35 14.53 4.88
C GLY A 245 -31.59 13.68 4.50
N PRO A 246 -32.77 14.07 5.00
CA PRO A 246 -34.05 13.77 4.36
C PRO A 246 -34.46 14.87 3.36
#